data_AF-A0A9W4WI19-F1
#
_entry.id   AF-A0A9W4WI19-F1
#
_cell.length_a   1.000
_cell.length_b   1.000
_cell.length_c   1.000
_cell.angle_alpha   90.00
_cell.angle_beta   90.00
_cell.angle_gamma   90.00
#
_symmetry.space_group_name_H-M   'P 1'
#
loop_
_entity.id
_entity.type
_entity.pdbx_description
1 polymer ?
#
loop_
_entity_poly.entity_id
_entity_poly.type
_entity_poly.pdbx_seq_one_letter_code
_entity_poly.pdbx_strand_id
1 'polypeptide(L)'
;MISAERAFSNFLALLNVTSLSEARKLPSEALIAANALQIYSEASYGSNIYGPVVDGTLAPALPVQLLLNGTFNKDVRIMTMHNTLEGLTFTNPTINSSADYLSTVTSSFPTISNDALKFINTTLYPPVFDGSLGYKDEFQRALGTVEDVNIICNTHYIAQALSNQAYALRFAVPPGIHGQQTPYVFRNGAPSGVVPSVADALQQYIVSFVTKSVPTSSNGTEMPVYGAESVLVNLATNGASLQKDDTANQRCTWWQKGLFA
;
A
#
# COMPACT_ATOMS: atom_id res chain seq x y z
N MET A 1 -2.69 9.77 11.47
CA MET A 1 -1.60 10.52 10.83
C MET A 1 -1.75 11.98 11.23
N ILE A 2 -0.76 12.55 11.91
CA ILE A 2 -0.75 13.98 12.21
C ILE A 2 -0.48 14.79 10.94
N SER A 3 -0.92 16.05 10.87
CA SER A 3 -0.59 16.91 9.73
C SER A 3 0.90 17.22 9.68
N ALA A 4 1.43 17.52 8.50
CA ALA A 4 2.84 17.87 8.32
C ALA A 4 3.27 19.08 9.18
N GLU A 5 2.41 20.10 9.28
CA GLU A 5 2.65 21.27 10.13
C GLU A 5 2.73 20.91 11.63
N ARG A 6 1.85 19.99 12.07
CA ARG A 6 1.89 19.51 13.45
C ARG A 6 3.12 18.65 13.70
N ALA A 7 3.46 17.75 12.79
CA ALA A 7 4.68 16.94 12.87
C ALA A 7 5.93 17.83 12.95
N PHE A 8 6.00 18.87 12.13
CA PHE A 8 7.09 19.83 12.13
C PHE A 8 7.18 20.61 13.45
N SER A 9 6.05 21.14 13.94
CA SER A 9 6.01 21.87 15.22
C SER A 9 6.45 21.00 16.40
N ASN A 10 5.98 19.75 16.46
CA ASN A 10 6.36 18.80 17.49
C ASN A 10 7.84 18.43 17.41
N PHE A 11 8.38 18.24 16.21
CA PHE A 11 9.80 17.97 16.01
C PHE A 11 10.70 19.11 16.52
N LEU A 12 10.33 20.37 16.27
CA LEU A 12 11.04 21.53 16.81
C LEU A 12 10.98 21.56 18.35
N ALA A 13 9.82 21.23 18.93
CA ALA A 13 9.66 21.15 20.39
C ALA A 13 10.56 20.08 21.02
N LEU A 14 10.68 18.91 20.40
CA LEU A 14 11.58 17.84 20.84
C LEU A 14 13.06 18.24 20.79
N LEU A 15 13.42 19.13 19.86
CA LEU A 15 14.76 19.70 19.72
C LEU A 15 15.01 20.92 20.63
N ASN A 16 13.99 21.37 21.37
CA ASN A 16 14.02 22.59 22.18
C ASN A 16 14.42 23.83 21.36
N VAL A 17 13.89 23.94 20.15
CA VAL A 17 14.08 25.09 19.25
C VAL A 17 12.73 25.59 18.74
N THR A 18 12.71 26.79 18.18
CA THR A 18 11.47 27.45 17.72
C THR A 18 11.40 27.61 16.21
N SER A 19 12.48 27.30 15.48
CA SER A 19 12.53 27.48 14.03
C SER A 19 13.39 26.44 13.30
N LEU A 20 13.13 26.28 12.00
CA LEU A 20 13.96 25.47 11.11
C LEU A 20 15.42 25.95 11.07
N SER A 21 15.64 27.26 11.16
CA SER A 21 16.99 27.86 11.14
C SER A 21 17.80 27.45 12.37
N GLU A 22 17.16 27.37 13.54
CA GLU A 22 17.79 26.85 14.76
C GLU A 22 18.03 25.35 14.68
N ALA A 23 17.02 24.58 14.23
CA ALA A 23 17.16 23.13 14.05
C ALA A 23 18.35 22.76 13.15
N ARG A 24 18.57 23.49 12.05
CA ARG A 24 19.69 23.28 11.12
C ARG A 24 21.08 23.50 11.71
N LYS A 25 21.19 24.18 12.86
CA LYS A 25 22.47 24.42 13.55
C LYS A 25 22.81 23.33 14.56
N LEU A 26 21.86 22.43 14.85
CA LEU A 26 22.07 21.35 15.80
C LEU A 26 22.90 20.21 15.17
N PRO A 27 23.64 19.45 15.98
CA PRO A 27 24.30 18.22 15.53
C PRO A 27 23.29 17.20 15.00
N SER A 28 23.71 16.41 14.00
CA SER A 28 22.86 15.37 13.39
C SER A 28 22.33 14.36 14.42
N GLU A 29 23.10 14.06 15.45
CA GLU A 29 22.73 13.15 16.53
C GLU A 29 21.48 13.64 17.28
N ALA A 30 21.33 14.96 17.48
CA ALA A 30 20.14 15.53 18.10
C ALA A 30 18.90 15.38 17.20
N LEU A 31 19.07 15.61 15.89
CA LEU A 31 17.99 15.45 14.90
C LEU A 31 17.53 13.99 14.82
N ILE A 32 18.46 13.03 14.82
CA ILE A 32 18.15 11.60 14.81
C ILE A 32 17.43 11.19 16.10
N ALA A 33 17.90 11.65 17.26
CA ALA A 33 17.28 11.35 18.54
C ALA A 33 15.85 11.91 18.63
N ALA A 34 15.63 13.16 18.23
CA ALA A 34 14.29 13.77 18.19
C ALA A 34 13.36 13.03 17.21
N ASN A 35 13.86 12.62 16.05
CA ASN A 35 13.09 11.85 15.07
C ASN A 35 12.65 10.50 15.64
N ALA A 36 13.60 9.74 16.21
CA ALA A 36 13.30 8.45 16.84
C ALA A 36 12.27 8.58 17.97
N LEU A 37 12.42 9.61 18.82
CA LEU A 37 11.48 9.89 19.90
C LEU A 37 10.09 10.23 19.34
N GLN A 38 9.99 11.09 18.34
CA GLN A 38 8.72 11.47 17.74
C GLN A 38 7.99 10.27 17.14
N ILE A 39 8.70 9.45 16.36
CA ILE A 39 8.12 8.22 15.77
C ILE A 39 7.60 7.32 16.89
N TYR A 40 8.38 7.11 17.94
CA TYR A 40 7.99 6.26 19.05
C TYR A 40 6.77 6.78 19.84
N SER A 41 6.67 8.10 20.04
CA SER A 41 5.64 8.70 20.89
C SER A 41 4.36 9.11 20.16
N GLU A 42 4.41 9.38 18.86
CA GLU A 42 3.30 10.00 18.12
C GLU A 42 2.76 9.16 16.96
N ALA A 43 3.50 8.16 16.47
CA ALA A 43 3.04 7.35 15.36
C ALA A 43 1.93 6.39 15.83
N SER A 44 0.76 6.45 15.19
CA SER A 44 -0.24 5.39 15.33
C SER A 44 0.32 4.08 14.77
N TYR A 45 -0.11 2.94 15.32
CA TYR A 45 0.34 1.63 14.87
C TYR A 45 0.20 1.49 13.33
N GLY A 46 1.26 1.03 12.68
CA GLY A 46 1.30 0.83 11.23
C GLY A 46 1.30 2.11 10.39
N SER A 47 1.37 3.30 11.00
CA SER A 47 1.44 4.58 10.30
C SER A 47 2.85 5.17 10.29
N ASN A 48 3.11 6.05 9.32
CA ASN A 48 4.34 6.84 9.26
C ASN A 48 4.01 8.30 9.56
N ILE A 49 4.87 8.97 10.34
CA ILE A 49 4.76 10.42 10.59
C ILE A 49 5.28 11.22 9.40
N TYR A 50 6.39 10.74 8.82
CA TYR A 50 7.07 11.39 7.72
C TYR A 50 6.70 10.70 6.41
N GLY A 51 6.29 11.49 5.42
CA GLY A 51 5.94 10.99 4.10
C GLY A 51 5.67 12.12 3.11
N PRO A 52 5.38 11.78 1.84
CA PRO A 52 4.95 12.74 0.83
C PRO A 52 3.67 13.47 1.26
N VAL A 53 3.55 14.74 0.89
CA VAL A 53 2.38 15.58 1.17
C VAL A 53 1.94 16.28 -0.11
N VAL A 54 0.70 16.74 -0.14
CA VAL A 54 0.22 17.64 -1.20
C VAL A 54 0.90 18.99 -1.01
N ASP A 55 1.78 19.37 -1.93
CA ASP A 55 2.60 20.58 -1.85
C ASP A 55 2.21 21.64 -2.91
N GLY A 56 1.23 21.32 -3.77
CA GLY A 56 0.77 22.22 -4.83
C GLY A 56 1.73 22.35 -6.02
N THR A 57 2.86 21.64 -6.01
CA THR A 57 3.90 21.70 -7.05
C THR A 57 4.25 20.30 -7.57
N LEU A 58 5.15 19.58 -6.90
CA LEU A 58 5.53 18.21 -7.25
C LEU A 58 4.35 17.25 -7.07
N ALA A 59 3.57 17.43 -6.00
CA ALA A 59 2.34 16.70 -5.70
C ALA A 59 1.17 17.70 -5.59
N PRO A 60 0.52 18.07 -6.72
CA PRO A 60 -0.50 19.11 -6.73
C PRO A 60 -1.83 18.69 -6.08
N ALA A 61 -2.08 17.38 -5.97
CA ALA A 61 -3.25 16.80 -5.30
C ALA A 61 -2.91 15.38 -4.83
N LEU A 62 -3.87 14.68 -4.21
CA LEU A 62 -3.70 13.28 -3.84
C LEU A 62 -3.37 12.44 -5.08
N PRO A 63 -2.29 11.62 -5.06
CA PRO A 63 -1.89 10.82 -6.22
C PRO A 63 -3.00 9.94 -6.78
N VAL A 64 -3.84 9.37 -5.92
CA VAL A 64 -4.97 8.52 -6.33
C VAL A 64 -6.04 9.29 -7.14
N GLN A 65 -6.26 10.57 -6.82
CA GLN A 65 -7.16 11.45 -7.57
C GLN A 65 -6.53 11.92 -8.89
N LEU A 66 -5.20 12.14 -8.91
CA LEU A 66 -4.48 12.45 -10.14
C LEU A 66 -4.55 11.28 -11.13
N LEU A 67 -4.39 10.04 -10.64
CA LEU A 67 -4.59 8.83 -11.44
C LEU A 67 -6.02 8.74 -11.97
N LEU A 68 -7.02 8.96 -11.10
CA LEU A 68 -8.44 8.93 -11.47
C LEU A 68 -8.79 9.96 -12.56
N ASN A 69 -8.22 11.16 -12.48
CA ASN A 69 -8.50 12.27 -13.38
C ASN A 69 -7.65 12.25 -14.66
N GLY A 70 -6.77 11.27 -14.84
CA GLY A 70 -5.91 11.20 -16.02
C GLY A 70 -4.69 12.13 -15.98
N THR A 71 -4.36 12.72 -14.83
CA THR A 71 -3.27 13.67 -14.65
C THR A 71 -1.98 12.96 -14.24
N PHE A 72 -1.43 12.18 -15.15
CA PHE A 72 -0.18 11.44 -14.99
C PHE A 72 0.51 11.24 -16.34
N ASN A 73 1.78 10.83 -16.33
CA ASN A 73 2.52 10.49 -17.54
C ASN A 73 1.98 9.19 -18.15
N LYS A 74 1.46 9.26 -19.38
CA LYS A 74 0.87 8.12 -20.10
C LYS A 74 1.87 7.40 -20.99
N ASP A 75 3.05 7.98 -21.21
CA ASP A 75 4.10 7.46 -22.09
C ASP A 75 5.04 6.52 -21.32
N VAL A 76 4.45 5.64 -20.51
CA VAL A 76 5.15 4.63 -19.71
C VAL A 76 4.38 3.33 -19.73
N ARG A 77 5.10 2.22 -19.66
CA ARG A 77 4.54 0.91 -19.31
C ARG A 77 4.85 0.61 -17.85
N ILE A 78 3.94 -0.08 -17.17
CA ILE A 78 4.12 -0.45 -15.77
C ILE A 78 3.85 -1.93 -15.55
N MET A 79 4.62 -2.52 -14.63
CA MET A 79 4.30 -3.78 -13.97
C MET A 79 4.10 -3.50 -12.47
N THR A 80 2.90 -3.74 -11.95
CA THR A 80 2.59 -3.62 -10.52
C THR A 80 2.67 -4.98 -9.83
N MET A 81 2.97 -4.96 -8.53
CA MET A 81 2.97 -6.17 -7.71
C MET A 81 2.52 -5.86 -6.29
N HIS A 82 1.70 -6.74 -5.72
CA HIS A 82 1.41 -6.79 -4.29
C HIS A 82 1.47 -8.24 -3.79
N ASN A 83 1.61 -8.42 -2.48
CA ASN A 83 1.50 -9.69 -1.79
C ASN A 83 0.04 -10.00 -1.39
N THR A 84 -0.24 -11.23 -0.99
CA THR A 84 -1.60 -11.66 -0.59
C THR A 84 -2.05 -11.21 0.81
N LEU A 85 -1.14 -10.70 1.63
CA LEU A 85 -1.40 -10.31 3.02
C LEU A 85 -0.54 -9.09 3.43
N GLU A 86 -0.60 -8.05 2.60
CA GLU A 86 0.17 -6.80 2.75
C GLU A 86 -0.16 -6.05 4.05
N GLY A 87 -1.40 -6.12 4.54
CA GLY A 87 -1.86 -5.34 5.69
C GLY A 87 -1.41 -5.86 7.06
N LEU A 88 -0.92 -7.10 7.16
CA LEU A 88 -0.76 -7.78 8.45
C LEU A 88 0.18 -7.03 9.41
N THR A 89 1.35 -6.59 8.93
CA THR A 89 2.34 -5.90 9.78
C THR A 89 1.94 -4.47 10.13
N PHE A 90 0.94 -3.90 9.45
CA PHE A 90 0.45 -2.55 9.66
C PHE A 90 -0.86 -2.49 10.46
N THR A 91 -1.45 -3.65 10.77
CA THR A 91 -2.72 -3.71 11.50
C THR A 91 -2.47 -3.94 12.99
N ASN A 92 -3.06 -3.11 13.85
CA ASN A 92 -2.90 -3.26 15.29
C ASN A 92 -3.48 -4.63 15.75
N PRO A 93 -2.66 -5.54 16.32
CA PRO A 93 -3.10 -6.88 16.69
C PRO A 93 -4.05 -6.90 17.89
N THR A 94 -4.25 -5.77 18.59
CA THR A 94 -5.14 -5.70 19.76
C THR A 94 -6.59 -5.37 19.42
N ILE A 95 -6.91 -5.10 18.14
CA ILE A 95 -8.27 -4.76 17.70
C ILE A 95 -9.19 -5.94 17.95
N ASN A 96 -10.23 -5.74 18.76
CA ASN A 96 -11.21 -6.79 19.07
C ASN A 96 -12.66 -6.29 19.12
N SER A 97 -12.89 -5.00 18.88
CA SER A 97 -14.22 -4.39 18.91
C SER A 97 -14.43 -3.41 17.75
N SER A 98 -15.69 -3.12 17.42
CA SER A 98 -16.01 -2.07 16.43
C SER A 98 -15.49 -0.70 16.85
N ALA A 99 -15.36 -0.44 18.15
CA ALA A 99 -14.78 0.81 18.67
C ALA A 99 -13.28 0.89 18.34
N ASP A 100 -12.53 -0.21 18.49
CA ASP A 100 -11.12 -0.27 18.11
C ASP A 100 -10.93 -0.11 16.59
N TYR A 101 -11.80 -0.74 15.79
CA TYR A 101 -11.82 -0.57 14.34
C TYR A 101 -12.01 0.91 13.96
N LEU A 102 -13.04 1.57 14.50
CA LEU A 102 -13.31 2.97 14.21
C LEU A 102 -12.18 3.89 14.69
N SER A 103 -11.59 3.59 15.85
CA SER A 103 -10.41 4.29 16.36
C SER A 103 -9.22 4.20 15.39
N THR A 104 -9.04 3.04 14.74
CA THR A 104 -8.00 2.84 13.73
C THR A 104 -8.25 3.72 12.50
N VAL A 105 -9.50 3.80 12.02
CA VAL A 105 -9.87 4.63 10.86
C VAL A 105 -9.68 6.12 11.16
N THR A 106 -10.18 6.61 12.30
CA THR A 106 -10.07 8.03 12.68
C THR A 106 -8.64 8.42 13.04
N SER A 107 -7.87 7.51 13.62
CA SER A 107 -6.43 7.72 13.84
C SER A 107 -5.69 7.84 12.52
N SER A 108 -6.08 7.08 11.49
CA SER A 108 -5.45 7.13 10.16
C SER A 108 -5.84 8.41 9.40
N PHE A 109 -7.11 8.83 9.52
CA PHE A 109 -7.69 9.98 8.81
C PHE A 109 -8.33 10.98 9.77
N PRO A 110 -7.56 11.87 10.43
CA PRO A 110 -8.12 12.74 11.47
C PRO A 110 -9.14 13.77 10.98
N THR A 111 -9.19 14.04 9.68
CA THR A 111 -10.14 14.98 9.06
C THR A 111 -11.37 14.29 8.47
N ILE A 112 -11.51 12.96 8.63
CA ILE A 112 -12.64 12.22 8.09
C ILE A 112 -13.97 12.73 8.66
N SER A 113 -14.95 12.94 7.78
CA SER A 113 -16.29 13.36 8.20
C SER A 113 -17.05 12.23 8.88
N ASN A 114 -18.01 12.58 9.74
CA ASN A 114 -18.88 11.59 10.38
C ASN A 114 -19.67 10.75 9.36
N ASP A 115 -20.08 11.35 8.24
CA ASP A 115 -20.81 10.65 7.18
C ASP A 115 -19.92 9.64 6.44
N ALA A 116 -18.67 10.02 6.12
CA ALA A 116 -17.70 9.11 5.52
C ALA A 116 -17.36 7.96 6.47
N LEU A 117 -17.10 8.26 7.76
CA LEU A 117 -16.84 7.24 8.78
C LEU A 117 -18.03 6.28 8.93
N LYS A 118 -19.25 6.80 8.96
CA LYS A 118 -20.48 5.98 8.98
C LYS A 118 -20.55 5.08 7.76
N PHE A 119 -20.32 5.62 6.56
CA PHE A 119 -20.35 4.85 5.31
C PHE A 119 -19.31 3.73 5.29
N ILE A 120 -18.07 4.00 5.74
CA ILE A 120 -17.04 2.97 5.92
C ILE A 120 -17.57 1.86 6.84
N ASN A 121 -18.12 2.24 7.99
CA ASN A 121 -18.55 1.31 9.03
C ASN A 121 -19.79 0.48 8.67
N THR A 122 -20.70 1.01 7.85
CA THR A 122 -21.99 0.33 7.56
C THR A 122 -22.08 -0.24 6.16
N THR A 123 -21.20 0.17 5.25
CA THR A 123 -21.33 -0.15 3.83
C THR A 123 -20.04 -0.69 3.24
N LEU A 124 -18.90 0.00 3.45
CA LEU A 124 -17.64 -0.40 2.81
C LEU A 124 -17.02 -1.63 3.48
N TYR A 125 -17.02 -1.63 4.81
CA TYR A 125 -16.56 -2.71 5.67
C TYR A 125 -17.55 -2.89 6.82
N PRO A 126 -18.76 -3.42 6.63
CA PRO A 126 -19.71 -3.65 7.72
C PRO A 126 -19.22 -4.77 8.66
N PRO A 127 -19.62 -4.77 9.95
CA PRO A 127 -19.25 -5.82 10.92
C PRO A 127 -20.03 -7.12 10.67
N VAL A 128 -19.84 -7.73 9.50
CA VAL A 128 -20.41 -9.02 9.08
C VAL A 128 -19.27 -10.04 9.02
N PHE A 129 -19.29 -10.99 9.95
CA PHE A 129 -18.15 -11.88 10.24
C PHE A 129 -18.35 -13.33 9.79
N ASP A 130 -19.27 -13.57 8.85
CA ASP A 130 -19.50 -14.89 8.26
C ASP A 130 -18.44 -15.27 7.19
N GLY A 131 -17.47 -14.38 6.92
CA GLY A 131 -16.43 -14.56 5.92
C GLY A 131 -16.82 -14.13 4.50
N SER A 132 -18.08 -13.77 4.24
CA SER A 132 -18.55 -13.35 2.90
C SER A 132 -17.86 -12.11 2.36
N LEU A 133 -17.29 -11.28 3.25
CA LEU A 133 -16.62 -10.03 2.94
C LEU A 133 -15.10 -10.09 3.05
N GLY A 134 -14.54 -11.29 3.22
CA GLY A 134 -13.10 -11.53 3.37
C GLY A 134 -12.57 -11.44 4.80
N TYR A 135 -13.44 -11.29 5.80
CA TYR A 135 -13.06 -11.21 7.21
C TYR A 135 -14.07 -11.92 8.13
N LYS A 136 -13.59 -12.39 9.27
CA LYS A 136 -14.34 -13.19 10.27
C LYS A 136 -14.28 -12.62 11.69
N ASP A 137 -13.60 -11.51 11.88
CA ASP A 137 -13.51 -10.78 13.14
C ASP A 137 -13.12 -9.31 12.88
N GLU A 138 -13.11 -8.49 13.93
CA GLU A 138 -12.77 -7.06 13.85
C GLU A 138 -11.30 -6.82 13.43
N PHE A 139 -10.39 -7.72 13.82
CA PHE A 139 -9.00 -7.62 13.40
C PHE A 139 -8.86 -7.82 11.89
N GLN A 140 -9.47 -8.86 11.31
CA GLN A 140 -9.47 -9.13 9.88
C GLN A 140 -10.20 -8.04 9.09
N ARG A 141 -11.25 -7.45 9.66
CA ARG A 141 -11.94 -6.28 9.08
C ARG A 141 -11.03 -5.05 9.03
N ALA A 142 -10.31 -4.78 10.12
CA ALA A 142 -9.30 -3.73 10.16
C ALA A 142 -8.17 -4.02 9.17
N LEU A 143 -7.68 -5.27 9.12
CA LEU A 143 -6.66 -5.72 8.19
C LEU A 143 -7.06 -5.45 6.75
N GLY A 144 -8.28 -5.84 6.35
CA GLY A 144 -8.79 -5.58 4.99
C GLY A 144 -8.88 -4.08 4.68
N THR A 145 -9.26 -3.25 5.66
CA THR A 145 -9.27 -1.78 5.48
C THR A 145 -7.86 -1.22 5.31
N VAL A 146 -6.93 -1.64 6.18
CA VAL A 146 -5.52 -1.20 6.18
C VAL A 146 -4.82 -1.61 4.89
N GLU A 147 -5.05 -2.85 4.45
CA GLU A 147 -4.47 -3.39 3.23
C GLU A 147 -4.93 -2.64 1.97
N ASP A 148 -6.25 -2.46 1.84
CA ASP A 148 -6.88 -1.71 0.75
C ASP A 148 -6.32 -0.30 0.65
N VAL A 149 -6.31 0.43 1.77
CA VAL A 149 -5.89 1.84 1.82
C VAL A 149 -4.40 2.00 1.54
N ASN A 150 -3.56 1.21 2.20
CA ASN A 150 -2.12 1.48 2.21
C ASN A 150 -1.43 0.90 0.98
N ILE A 151 -1.82 -0.30 0.52
CA ILE A 151 -1.04 -1.03 -0.48
C ILE A 151 -1.88 -1.47 -1.68
N ILE A 152 -2.84 -2.38 -1.50
CA ILE A 152 -3.34 -3.18 -2.64
C ILE A 152 -4.16 -2.35 -3.62
N CYS A 153 -5.04 -1.45 -3.13
CA CYS A 153 -5.78 -0.59 -4.04
C CYS A 153 -4.88 0.42 -4.77
N ASN A 154 -3.74 0.81 -4.20
CA ASN A 154 -2.80 1.69 -4.92
C ASN A 154 -2.20 0.98 -6.13
N THR A 155 -1.96 -0.33 -6.04
CA THR A 155 -1.52 -1.13 -7.20
C THR A 155 -2.61 -1.22 -8.27
N HIS A 156 -3.87 -1.34 -7.86
CA HIS A 156 -5.04 -1.28 -8.75
C HIS A 156 -5.13 0.03 -9.51
N TYR A 157 -5.08 1.17 -8.80
CA TYR A 157 -5.26 2.49 -9.41
C TYR A 157 -4.20 2.75 -10.49
N ILE A 158 -2.95 2.37 -10.22
CA ILE A 158 -1.85 2.52 -11.18
C ILE A 158 -2.07 1.62 -12.40
N ALA A 159 -2.42 0.35 -12.18
CA ALA A 159 -2.65 -0.60 -13.27
C ALA A 159 -3.86 -0.20 -14.12
N GLN A 160 -4.95 0.22 -13.49
CA GLN A 160 -6.17 0.67 -14.16
C GLN A 160 -5.94 1.95 -14.97
N ALA A 161 -5.21 2.93 -14.42
CA ALA A 161 -4.94 4.20 -15.09
C ALA A 161 -4.19 4.01 -16.43
N LEU A 162 -3.25 3.05 -16.48
CA LEU A 162 -2.49 2.72 -17.69
C LEU A 162 -3.12 1.60 -18.52
N SER A 163 -4.09 0.85 -17.98
CA SER A 163 -4.91 -0.18 -18.63
C SER A 163 -4.14 -1.12 -19.56
N ASN A 164 -4.13 -0.85 -20.87
CA ASN A 164 -3.45 -1.66 -21.90
C ASN A 164 -1.92 -1.50 -21.92
N GLN A 165 -1.37 -0.63 -21.07
CA GLN A 165 0.07 -0.43 -20.86
C GLN A 165 0.52 -0.93 -19.47
N ALA A 166 -0.37 -1.59 -18.73
CA ALA A 166 -0.09 -2.14 -17.41
C ALA A 166 -0.12 -3.66 -17.40
N TYR A 167 0.70 -4.24 -16.52
CA TYR A 167 0.71 -5.64 -16.14
C TYR A 167 0.61 -5.71 -14.61
N ALA A 168 -0.13 -6.68 -14.09
CA ALA A 168 -0.27 -6.83 -12.63
C ALA A 168 0.09 -8.25 -12.20
N LEU A 169 0.76 -8.36 -11.07
CA LEU A 169 1.15 -9.63 -10.45
C LEU A 169 0.78 -9.63 -8.97
N ARG A 170 0.17 -10.73 -8.50
CA ARG A 170 -0.01 -10.98 -7.08
C ARG A 170 0.96 -12.05 -6.62
N PHE A 171 1.83 -11.70 -5.69
CA PHE A 171 2.75 -12.63 -5.04
C PHE A 171 2.01 -13.39 -3.93
N ALA A 172 1.78 -14.68 -4.17
CA ALA A 172 0.92 -15.54 -3.39
C ALA A 172 1.68 -16.73 -2.77
N VAL A 173 2.92 -16.50 -2.34
CA VAL A 173 3.64 -17.47 -1.50
C VAL A 173 3.27 -17.22 -0.04
N PRO A 174 2.66 -18.19 0.67
CA PRO A 174 2.31 -18.02 2.07
C PRO A 174 3.52 -17.68 2.96
N PRO A 175 3.34 -16.87 4.01
CA PRO A 175 2.11 -16.18 4.39
C PRO A 175 1.72 -14.97 3.52
N GLY A 176 2.62 -14.49 2.66
CA GLY A 176 2.37 -13.39 1.72
C GLY A 176 2.37 -12.02 2.39
N ILE A 177 3.20 -11.85 3.42
CA ILE A 177 3.27 -10.59 4.18
C ILE A 177 4.09 -9.54 3.44
N HIS A 178 3.90 -8.28 3.83
CA HIS A 178 4.62 -7.15 3.27
C HIS A 178 6.15 -7.35 3.25
N GLY A 179 6.75 -7.17 2.08
CA GLY A 179 8.19 -7.30 1.86
C GLY A 179 8.70 -8.73 1.68
N GLN A 180 7.87 -9.77 1.87
CA GLN A 180 8.27 -11.19 1.75
C GLN A 180 8.83 -11.55 0.37
N GLN A 181 8.38 -10.89 -0.68
CA GLN A 181 8.83 -11.08 -2.06
C GLN A 181 10.25 -10.55 -2.32
N THR A 182 10.78 -9.67 -1.48
CA THR A 182 12.12 -9.05 -1.64
C THR A 182 13.23 -10.09 -1.88
N PRO A 183 13.42 -11.13 -1.04
CA PRO A 183 14.42 -12.16 -1.29
C PRO A 183 14.18 -13.00 -2.55
N TYR A 184 12.96 -13.03 -3.10
CA TYR A 184 12.66 -13.69 -4.38
C TYR A 184 13.10 -12.83 -5.55
N VAL A 185 12.88 -11.51 -5.49
CA VAL A 185 13.31 -10.54 -6.51
C VAL A 185 14.83 -10.53 -6.64
N PHE A 186 15.54 -10.47 -5.50
CA PHE A 186 17.01 -10.31 -5.48
C PHE A 186 17.77 -11.62 -5.26
N ARG A 187 17.14 -12.77 -5.49
CA ARG A 187 17.80 -14.06 -5.36
C ARG A 187 19.04 -14.13 -6.26
N ASN A 188 20.21 -14.30 -5.66
CA ASN A 188 21.47 -14.57 -6.36
C ASN A 188 22.17 -15.76 -5.70
N GLY A 189 21.93 -16.97 -6.22
CA GLY A 189 22.34 -18.24 -5.58
C GLY A 189 21.20 -18.92 -4.81
N ALA A 190 21.50 -19.66 -3.75
CA ALA A 190 20.48 -20.32 -2.90
C ALA A 190 20.36 -19.58 -1.55
N PRO A 191 19.45 -18.61 -1.39
CA PRO A 191 19.08 -18.10 -0.07
C PRO A 191 18.32 -19.18 0.70
N SER A 192 18.50 -19.22 2.02
CA SER A 192 17.55 -19.91 2.90
C SER A 192 16.19 -19.23 2.83
N GLY A 193 15.09 -20.00 2.73
CA GLY A 193 13.74 -19.48 2.91
C GLY A 193 13.02 -18.98 1.65
N VAL A 194 13.59 -19.19 0.44
CA VAL A 194 12.88 -18.95 -0.83
C VAL A 194 12.58 -20.25 -1.55
N VAL A 195 11.51 -20.27 -2.34
CA VAL A 195 11.22 -21.37 -3.29
C VAL A 195 11.90 -21.01 -4.63
N PRO A 196 12.96 -21.74 -5.05
CA PRO A 196 13.77 -21.34 -6.22
C PRO A 196 12.95 -21.13 -7.49
N SER A 197 12.00 -22.01 -7.79
CA SER A 197 11.16 -21.91 -8.98
C SER A 197 10.29 -20.65 -9.01
N VAL A 198 9.81 -20.18 -7.84
CA VAL A 198 9.04 -18.94 -7.73
C VAL A 198 9.95 -17.73 -7.95
N ALA A 199 11.16 -17.76 -7.37
CA ALA A 199 12.13 -16.70 -7.57
C ALA A 199 12.55 -16.60 -9.04
N ASP A 200 12.84 -17.73 -9.68
CA ASP A 200 13.19 -17.80 -11.11
C ASP A 200 12.05 -17.24 -11.97
N ALA A 201 10.79 -17.62 -11.68
CA ALA A 201 9.63 -17.09 -12.38
C ALA A 201 9.45 -15.57 -12.20
N LEU A 202 9.56 -15.07 -10.96
CA LEU A 202 9.41 -13.65 -10.66
C LEU A 202 10.52 -12.82 -11.32
N GLN A 203 11.77 -13.26 -11.22
CA GLN A 203 12.91 -12.61 -11.87
C GLN A 203 12.76 -12.62 -13.38
N GLN A 204 12.29 -13.72 -13.97
CA GLN A 204 12.05 -13.82 -15.40
C GLN A 204 11.00 -12.80 -15.87
N TYR A 205 9.89 -12.61 -15.14
CA TYR A 205 8.91 -11.56 -15.45
C TYR A 205 9.52 -10.15 -15.34
N ILE A 206 10.25 -9.87 -14.26
CA ILE A 206 10.87 -8.54 -14.04
C ILE A 206 11.89 -8.23 -15.13
N VAL A 207 12.81 -9.16 -15.42
CA VAL A 207 13.90 -8.95 -16.41
C VAL A 207 13.34 -8.80 -17.82
N SER A 208 12.36 -9.63 -18.20
CA SER A 208 11.71 -9.51 -19.51
C SER A 208 10.94 -8.18 -19.64
N PHE A 209 10.25 -7.74 -18.59
CA PHE A 209 9.61 -6.42 -18.57
C PHE A 209 10.62 -5.29 -18.73
N VAL A 210 11.73 -5.31 -17.98
CA VAL A 210 12.76 -4.26 -18.06
C VAL A 210 13.43 -4.24 -19.45
N THR A 211 13.69 -5.40 -20.03
CA THR A 211 14.44 -5.49 -21.30
C THR A 211 13.58 -5.38 -22.56
N LYS A 212 12.28 -5.69 -22.48
CA LYS A 212 11.37 -5.78 -23.64
C LYS A 212 10.04 -5.04 -23.46
N SER A 213 9.80 -4.47 -22.28
CA SER A 213 8.53 -3.82 -21.90
C SER A 213 7.29 -4.74 -21.92
N VAL A 214 7.52 -6.06 -21.95
CA VAL A 214 6.50 -7.11 -21.88
C VAL A 214 7.03 -8.19 -20.92
N PRO A 215 6.39 -8.40 -19.77
CA PRO A 215 6.79 -9.49 -18.88
C PRO A 215 6.41 -10.83 -19.54
N THR A 216 7.34 -11.77 -19.53
CA THR A 216 7.20 -13.08 -20.17
C THR A 216 7.68 -14.15 -19.21
N SER A 217 6.92 -15.24 -19.06
CA SER A 217 7.31 -16.42 -18.29
C SER A 217 8.46 -17.19 -18.95
N SER A 218 9.01 -18.17 -18.23
CA SER A 218 10.14 -18.98 -18.70
C SER A 218 9.85 -19.83 -19.94
N ASN A 219 8.59 -20.19 -20.18
CA ASN A 219 8.15 -20.91 -21.39
C ASN A 219 7.80 -19.97 -22.56
N GLY A 220 8.02 -18.67 -22.43
CA GLY A 220 7.75 -17.69 -23.49
C GLY A 220 6.32 -17.14 -23.53
N THR A 221 5.47 -17.44 -22.55
CA THR A 221 4.12 -16.87 -22.46
C THR A 221 4.17 -15.44 -21.93
N GLU A 222 3.63 -14.49 -22.69
CA GLU A 222 3.51 -13.10 -22.23
C GLU A 222 2.44 -12.98 -21.15
N MET A 223 2.68 -12.11 -20.15
CA MET A 223 1.64 -11.71 -19.22
C MET A 223 0.52 -11.00 -20.00
N PRO A 224 -0.77 -11.27 -19.69
CA PRO A 224 -1.84 -10.46 -20.23
C PRO A 224 -1.69 -9.02 -19.73
N VAL A 225 -2.01 -8.05 -20.59
CA VAL A 225 -2.21 -6.67 -20.14
C VAL A 225 -3.37 -6.63 -19.15
N TYR A 226 -3.29 -5.75 -18.15
CA TYR A 226 -4.29 -5.64 -17.09
C TYR A 226 -5.69 -5.39 -17.67
N GLY A 227 -5.79 -4.38 -18.54
CA GLY A 227 -6.95 -4.14 -19.40
C GLY A 227 -8.27 -3.95 -18.67
N ALA A 228 -9.38 -4.05 -19.42
CA ALA A 228 -10.73 -3.90 -18.88
C ALA A 228 -11.16 -5.08 -17.99
N GLU A 229 -10.62 -6.27 -18.25
CA GLU A 229 -10.94 -7.48 -17.49
C GLU A 229 -10.25 -7.52 -16.11
N SER A 230 -9.33 -6.58 -15.84
CA SER A 230 -8.58 -6.48 -14.58
C SER A 230 -7.93 -7.82 -14.21
N VAL A 231 -7.21 -8.41 -15.16
CA VAL A 231 -6.56 -9.72 -14.96
C VAL A 231 -5.12 -9.52 -14.50
N LEU A 232 -4.73 -10.30 -13.50
CA LEU A 232 -3.37 -10.36 -12.99
C LEU A 232 -2.80 -11.78 -13.03
N VAL A 233 -1.47 -11.88 -12.93
CA VAL A 233 -0.80 -13.17 -12.68
C VAL A 233 -0.73 -13.40 -11.18
N ASN A 234 -1.35 -14.46 -10.69
CA ASN A 234 -1.17 -14.97 -9.34
C ASN A 234 0.00 -15.96 -9.31
N LEU A 235 1.11 -15.54 -8.70
CA LEU A 235 2.33 -16.34 -8.59
C LEU A 235 2.41 -16.99 -7.20
N ALA A 236 2.14 -18.30 -7.14
CA ALA A 236 2.16 -19.09 -5.92
C ALA A 236 3.26 -20.17 -5.94
N THR A 237 3.41 -20.91 -4.84
CA THR A 237 4.42 -21.98 -4.71
C THR A 237 4.26 -23.12 -5.73
N ASN A 238 3.04 -23.35 -6.20
CA ASN A 238 2.70 -24.35 -7.21
C ASN A 238 2.73 -23.81 -8.66
N GLY A 239 3.10 -22.54 -8.86
CA GLY A 239 3.24 -21.92 -10.17
C GLY A 239 2.41 -20.66 -10.37
N ALA A 240 2.43 -20.16 -11.60
CA ALA A 240 1.67 -18.99 -12.02
C ALA A 240 0.29 -19.38 -12.56
N SER A 241 -0.73 -18.58 -12.26
CA SER A 241 -2.08 -18.71 -12.79
C SER A 241 -2.64 -17.33 -13.09
N LEU A 242 -3.62 -17.23 -13.99
CA LEU A 242 -4.36 -15.98 -14.22
C LEU A 242 -5.54 -15.91 -13.28
N GLN A 243 -5.77 -14.74 -12.70
CA GLN A 243 -6.92 -14.47 -11.85
C GLN A 243 -7.44 -13.06 -12.09
N LYS A 244 -8.74 -12.87 -11.84
CA LYS A 244 -9.31 -11.53 -11.73
C LYS A 244 -8.73 -10.87 -10.49
N ASP A 245 -8.33 -9.62 -10.63
CA ASP A 245 -7.86 -8.79 -9.54
C ASP A 245 -9.02 -8.54 -8.55
N ASP A 246 -8.84 -9.00 -7.32
CA ASP A 246 -9.83 -8.86 -6.25
C ASP A 246 -9.92 -7.43 -5.73
N THR A 247 -8.94 -6.58 -6.03
CA THR A 247 -8.95 -5.13 -5.73
C THR A 247 -9.78 -4.32 -6.73
N ALA A 248 -10.16 -4.89 -7.87
CA ALA A 248 -11.06 -4.27 -8.85
C ALA A 248 -12.52 -4.27 -8.35
N ASN A 249 -12.77 -3.56 -7.26
CA ASN A 249 -14.01 -3.60 -6.49
C ASN A 249 -14.45 -2.20 -5.99
N GLN A 250 -15.61 -2.14 -5.35
CA GLN A 250 -16.21 -0.89 -4.87
C GLN A 250 -15.46 -0.24 -3.68
N ARG A 251 -14.70 -1.02 -2.89
CA ARG A 251 -13.86 -0.50 -1.81
C ARG A 251 -12.77 0.39 -2.37
N CYS A 252 -11.97 -0.15 -3.29
CA CYS A 252 -10.93 0.63 -3.97
C CYS A 252 -11.53 1.81 -4.75
N THR A 253 -12.66 1.62 -5.46
CA THR A 253 -13.35 2.72 -6.15
C THR A 253 -13.75 3.87 -5.21
N TRP A 254 -14.17 3.56 -3.97
CA TRP A 254 -14.53 4.58 -2.99
C TRP A 254 -13.30 5.30 -2.45
N TRP A 255 -12.26 4.56 -2.08
CA TRP A 255 -11.00 5.11 -1.56
C TRP A 255 -10.32 6.04 -2.58
N GLN A 256 -10.34 5.69 -3.87
CA GLN A 256 -9.72 6.51 -4.93
C GLN A 256 -10.30 7.93 -5.03
N LYS A 257 -11.57 8.12 -4.63
CA LYS A 257 -12.23 9.44 -4.66
C LYS A 257 -11.63 10.42 -3.65
N GLY A 258 -10.89 9.94 -2.65
CA GLY A 258 -10.28 10.79 -1.62
C GLY A 258 -11.29 11.39 -0.63
N LEU A 259 -12.46 10.77 -0.44
CA LEU A 259 -13.53 11.28 0.44
C LEU A 259 -13.21 11.25 1.95
N PHE A 260 -12.02 10.76 2.29
CA PHE A 260 -11.51 10.67 3.66
C PHE A 260 -10.70 11.90 4.10
N ALA A 261 -10.34 12.78 3.15
CA ALA A 261 -9.46 13.93 3.34
C ALA A 261 -10.15 15.25 2.96
#